data_AF-A1ZFZ4-F1
#
_entry.id   AF-A1ZFZ4-F1
#
_cell.length_a   1.000
_cell.length_b   1.000
_cell.length_c   1.000
_cell.angle_alpha   90.00
_cell.angle_beta   90.00
_cell.angle_gamma   90.00
#
_symmetry.space_group_name_H-M   'P 1'
#
loop_
_entity.id
_entity.type
_entity.pdbx_description
1 polymer ?
#
loop_
_entity_poly.entity_id
_entity_poly.type
_entity_poly.pdbx_seq_one_letter_code
_entity_poly.pdbx_strand_id
1 'polypeptide(L)'
;MNIQKKLCNLLFGVVVATTFCACQSSKYDQGMVNLFLKGNVNLKKQQYKQAIYYYTEGIKRDSSFSEIYNNLGIALFNMGNYSRAIHHYNKAIALDSVLMDAYYNRANARFASDDLSGALADYNVVVAQYQDSSYVFFRRATTYMQLKRYDDAIKDLDKVIGLEPNNSDALGSRGYLLYKVKKYEAAAKDLQKAIELNKRQDLAYANLGLVKAAQGDTMAAFVQLGKALEINVVEAYILGNRAWLYAESNQLDKSWKDIEEALKYDDKSGWAYFARGVYYLKKGAAQKALDDFAKARKLTKHLTDLEAYETKAQALLK
;
A
#
# COMPACT_ATOMS: atom_id res chain seq x y z
N MET A 1 -9.56 -10.38 6.98
CA MET A 1 -8.86 -9.19 7.55
C MET A 1 -8.10 -8.53 6.40
N ASN A 2 -8.57 -7.38 5.93
CA ASN A 2 -8.26 -6.75 4.63
C ASN A 2 -6.75 -6.69 4.32
N ILE A 3 -6.30 -7.25 3.18
CA ILE A 3 -4.89 -7.32 2.75
C ILE A 3 -4.30 -5.93 2.47
N GLN A 4 -5.15 -4.93 2.19
CA GLN A 4 -4.72 -3.53 2.20
C GLN A 4 -4.14 -3.08 3.56
N LYS A 5 -4.51 -3.73 4.69
CA LYS A 5 -3.88 -3.49 6.00
C LYS A 5 -2.54 -4.23 6.16
N LYS A 6 -2.30 -5.36 5.48
CA LYS A 6 -1.03 -6.09 5.56
C LYS A 6 0.08 -5.42 4.75
N LEU A 7 -0.23 -4.89 3.56
CA LEU A 7 0.70 -4.04 2.80
C LEU A 7 0.95 -2.69 3.51
N CYS A 8 -0.02 -2.18 4.27
CA CYS A 8 0.18 -1.00 5.12
C CYS A 8 1.22 -1.27 6.23
N ASN A 9 1.17 -2.42 6.89
CA ASN A 9 1.97 -2.66 8.10
C ASN A 9 3.45 -2.99 7.88
N LEU A 10 3.90 -3.27 6.65
CA LEU A 10 5.27 -3.71 6.38
C LEU A 10 6.24 -2.59 5.97
N LEU A 11 5.78 -1.33 5.88
CA LEU A 11 6.63 -0.23 5.44
C LEU A 11 6.59 1.01 6.34
N PHE A 12 5.93 1.03 7.50
CA PHE A 12 5.94 2.19 8.42
C PHE A 12 7.26 2.35 9.18
N GLY A 13 8.33 2.66 8.45
CA GLY A 13 9.49 3.35 9.01
C GLY A 13 9.06 4.77 9.39
N VAL A 14 8.76 4.98 10.66
CA VAL A 14 8.66 6.32 11.24
C VAL A 14 10.09 6.79 11.51
N VAL A 15 10.44 7.97 10.99
CA VAL A 15 11.75 8.55 11.28
C VAL A 15 11.67 9.19 12.66
N VAL A 16 12.41 8.60 13.60
CA VAL A 16 12.68 9.22 14.88
C VAL A 16 13.86 10.15 14.67
N ALA A 17 13.68 11.45 14.89
CA ALA A 17 14.80 12.40 14.92
C ALA A 17 15.76 11.95 16.03
N THR A 18 16.90 11.37 15.64
CA THR A 18 17.93 10.87 16.59
C THR A 18 19.12 11.81 16.70
N THR A 19 19.26 12.79 15.81
CA THR A 19 20.35 13.75 15.81
C THR A 19 20.03 14.93 16.72
N PHE A 20 20.02 14.69 18.03
CA PHE A 20 20.07 15.77 19.00
C PHE A 20 21.36 15.66 19.82
N CYS A 21 22.36 16.47 19.46
CA CYS A 21 23.51 16.72 20.34
C CYS A 21 23.06 17.74 21.41
N ALA A 22 22.24 17.25 22.34
CA ALA A 22 21.53 18.04 23.35
C ALA A 22 22.42 18.71 24.39
N CYS A 23 23.71 18.37 24.45
CA CYS A 23 24.46 18.60 25.67
C CYS A 23 24.75 20.08 26.00
N GLN A 24 24.53 21.06 25.10
CA GLN A 24 24.98 22.44 25.37
C GLN A 24 24.18 23.63 24.77
N SER A 25 22.93 23.48 24.30
CA SER A 25 22.20 24.67 23.83
C SER A 25 21.44 25.36 24.98
N SER A 26 21.85 26.57 25.37
CA SER A 26 21.17 27.43 26.36
C SER A 26 19.80 27.98 25.92
N LYS A 27 19.32 27.56 24.74
CA LYS A 27 18.13 28.09 24.07
C LYS A 27 16.81 27.60 24.67
N TYR A 28 16.80 26.42 25.30
CA TYR A 28 15.58 25.73 25.72
C TYR A 28 15.58 25.42 27.22
N ASP A 29 14.39 25.27 27.81
CA ASP A 29 14.27 24.87 29.23
C ASP A 29 14.91 23.49 29.48
N GLN A 30 15.83 23.42 30.44
CA GLN A 30 16.56 22.19 30.75
C GLN A 30 15.65 21.06 31.25
N GLY A 31 14.58 21.39 31.95
CA GLY A 31 13.59 20.39 32.37
C GLY A 31 12.77 19.85 31.21
N MET A 32 12.41 20.71 30.23
CA MET A 32 11.82 20.26 28.97
C MET A 32 12.76 19.31 28.23
N VAL A 33 14.04 19.67 28.07
CA VAL A 33 15.03 18.80 27.38
C VAL A 33 15.15 17.45 28.09
N ASN A 34 15.24 17.41 29.42
CA ASN A 34 15.28 16.16 30.18
C ASN A 34 14.01 15.31 29.98
N LEU A 35 12.82 15.93 30.00
CA LEU A 35 11.55 15.25 29.73
C LEU A 35 11.48 14.73 28.30
N PHE A 36 11.93 15.50 27.31
CA PHE A 36 12.03 15.06 25.92
C PHE A 36 12.92 13.82 25.78
N LEU A 37 14.10 13.81 26.41
CA LEU A 37 15.00 12.64 26.40
C LEU A 37 14.36 11.41 27.05
N LYS A 38 13.67 11.58 28.19
CA LYS A 38 12.89 10.49 28.80
C LYS A 38 11.79 9.99 27.88
N GLY A 39 11.10 10.89 27.19
CA GLY A 39 10.11 10.57 26.17
C GLY A 39 10.71 9.72 25.05
N ASN A 40 11.88 10.11 24.51
CA ASN A 40 12.58 9.38 23.45
C ASN A 40 12.98 7.96 23.88
N VAL A 41 13.46 7.80 25.12
CA VAL A 41 13.78 6.47 25.68
C VAL A 41 12.54 5.59 25.74
N ASN A 42 11.40 6.12 26.21
CA ASN A 42 10.14 5.37 26.28
C ASN A 42 9.59 5.07 24.88
N LEU A 43 9.74 5.99 23.93
CA LEU A 43 9.34 5.79 22.54
C LEU A 43 10.13 4.65 21.90
N LYS A 44 11.46 4.62 22.10
CA LYS A 44 12.32 3.51 21.62
C LYS A 44 11.94 2.17 22.26
N LYS A 45 11.48 2.18 23.51
CA LYS A 45 10.95 0.99 24.22
C LYS A 45 9.50 0.65 23.84
N GLN A 46 8.89 1.39 22.91
CA GLN A 46 7.47 1.26 22.53
C GLN A 46 6.48 1.49 23.69
N GLN A 47 6.91 2.18 24.74
CA GLN A 47 6.10 2.57 25.89
C GLN A 47 5.38 3.89 25.58
N TYR A 48 4.44 3.83 24.60
CA TYR A 48 3.85 5.02 24.00
C TYR A 48 3.11 5.93 24.98
N LYS A 49 2.38 5.36 25.96
CA LYS A 49 1.66 6.15 26.97
C LYS A 49 2.62 6.97 27.85
N GLN A 50 3.73 6.36 28.28
CA GLN A 50 4.76 7.03 29.06
C GLN A 50 5.49 8.08 28.22
N ALA A 51 5.80 7.77 26.95
CA ALA A 51 6.39 8.75 26.04
C ALA A 51 5.48 9.98 25.88
N ILE A 52 4.18 9.78 25.65
CA ILE A 52 3.18 10.85 25.57
C ILE A 52 3.16 11.69 26.85
N TYR A 53 3.18 11.06 28.03
CA TYR A 53 3.24 11.78 29.30
C TYR A 53 4.46 12.69 29.36
N TYR A 54 5.67 12.14 29.13
CA TYR A 54 6.89 12.94 29.21
C TYR A 54 6.93 14.08 28.20
N TYR A 55 6.51 13.86 26.96
CA TYR A 55 6.44 14.94 25.98
C TYR A 55 5.43 16.01 26.37
N THR A 56 4.26 15.63 26.90
CA THR A 56 3.23 16.58 27.33
C THR A 56 3.71 17.43 28.51
N GLU A 57 4.38 16.82 29.49
CA GLU A 57 4.99 17.57 30.61
C GLU A 57 6.15 18.47 30.14
N GLY A 58 6.93 18.02 29.15
CA GLY A 58 7.98 18.84 28.56
C GLY A 58 7.42 20.08 27.86
N ILE A 59 6.35 19.92 27.07
CA ILE A 59 5.66 21.01 26.38
C ILE A 59 5.14 22.08 27.36
N LYS A 60 4.67 21.68 28.55
CA LYS A 60 4.22 22.63 29.59
C LYS A 60 5.34 23.53 30.10
N ARG A 61 6.59 23.04 30.07
CA ARG A 61 7.77 23.81 30.49
C ARG A 61 8.27 24.74 29.40
N ASP A 62 8.35 24.21 28.18
CA ASP A 62 8.76 24.98 27.01
C ASP A 62 8.02 24.44 25.77
N SER A 63 7.21 25.30 25.18
CA SER A 63 6.36 25.00 24.02
C SER A 63 6.99 25.43 22.69
N SER A 64 8.21 25.96 22.72
CA SER A 64 8.90 26.47 21.53
C SER A 64 9.73 25.42 20.78
N PHE A 65 9.95 24.25 21.39
CA PHE A 65 10.76 23.19 20.80
C PHE A 65 9.92 22.33 19.84
N SER A 66 10.23 22.33 18.55
CA SER A 66 9.45 21.64 17.50
C SER A 66 9.47 20.11 17.62
N GLU A 67 10.62 19.53 17.95
CA GLU A 67 10.88 18.09 17.88
C GLU A 67 10.09 17.30 18.93
N ILE A 68 9.76 17.92 20.08
CA ILE A 68 8.90 17.30 21.09
C ILE A 68 7.48 17.06 20.55
N TYR A 69 6.97 17.98 19.72
CA TYR A 69 5.67 17.82 19.08
C TYR A 69 5.71 16.74 17.98
N ASN A 70 6.80 16.68 17.21
CA ASN A 70 7.01 15.60 16.25
C ASN A 70 7.01 14.23 16.96
N ASN A 71 7.82 14.07 18.00
CA ASN A 71 7.94 12.78 18.68
C ASN A 71 6.70 12.41 19.51
N LEU A 72 5.96 13.40 20.00
CA LEU A 72 4.61 13.18 20.55
C LEU A 72 3.64 12.68 19.48
N GLY A 73 3.67 13.28 18.29
CA GLY A 73 2.91 12.81 17.13
C GLY A 73 3.24 11.36 16.78
N ILE A 74 4.53 10.98 16.81
CA ILE A 74 4.97 9.61 16.56
C ILE A 74 4.36 8.63 17.58
N ALA A 75 4.40 8.96 18.88
CA ALA A 75 3.84 8.11 19.92
C ALA A 75 2.31 7.93 19.73
N LEU A 76 1.60 9.00 19.36
CA LEU A 76 0.16 8.96 19.09
C LEU A 76 -0.18 8.16 17.83
N PHE A 77 0.62 8.30 16.76
CA PHE A 77 0.48 7.53 15.53
C PHE A 77 0.58 6.02 15.81
N ASN A 78 1.57 5.61 16.60
CA ASN A 78 1.74 4.20 16.99
C ASN A 78 0.61 3.66 17.89
N MET A 79 -0.12 4.55 18.57
CA MET A 79 -1.36 4.20 19.29
C MET A 79 -2.62 4.22 18.39
N GLY A 80 -2.47 4.43 17.08
CA GLY A 80 -3.56 4.53 16.12
C GLY A 80 -4.34 5.84 16.18
N ASN A 81 -3.85 6.83 16.95
CA ASN A 81 -4.52 8.12 17.11
C ASN A 81 -4.06 9.14 16.06
N TYR A 82 -4.39 8.86 14.79
CA TYR A 82 -3.87 9.62 13.65
C TYR A 82 -4.28 11.10 13.67
N SER A 83 -5.52 11.42 14.06
CA SER A 83 -6.00 12.81 14.13
C SER A 83 -5.19 13.64 15.14
N ARG A 84 -4.92 13.10 16.33
CA ARG A 84 -4.07 13.79 17.32
C ARG A 84 -2.62 13.84 16.88
N ALA A 85 -2.11 12.80 16.22
CA ALA A 85 -0.77 12.82 15.65
C ALA A 85 -0.61 13.97 14.64
N ILE A 86 -1.55 14.09 13.69
CA ILE A 86 -1.59 15.18 12.70
C ILE A 86 -1.63 16.56 13.38
N HIS A 87 -2.43 16.72 14.44
CA HIS A 87 -2.47 17.96 15.21
C HIS A 87 -1.09 18.37 15.75
N HIS A 88 -0.34 17.44 16.34
CA HIS A 88 0.99 17.74 16.88
C HIS A 88 2.04 17.91 15.78
N TYR A 89 1.96 17.19 14.66
CA TYR A 89 2.83 17.46 13.51
C TYR A 89 2.59 18.86 12.92
N ASN A 90 1.34 19.33 12.87
CA ASN A 90 1.03 20.70 12.47
C ASN A 90 1.71 21.73 13.39
N LYS A 91 1.74 21.46 14.71
CA LYS A 91 2.45 22.32 15.68
C LYS A 91 3.97 22.28 15.48
N ALA A 92 4.55 21.10 15.25
CA ALA A 92 5.97 20.96 14.96
C ALA A 92 6.38 21.79 13.72
N ILE A 93 5.61 21.67 12.63
CA ILE A 93 5.86 22.39 11.36
C ILE A 93 5.64 23.91 11.51
N ALA A 94 4.70 24.33 12.35
CA ALA A 94 4.47 25.75 12.61
C ALA A 94 5.62 26.40 13.40
N LEU A 95 6.30 25.63 14.25
CA LEU A 95 7.47 26.07 15.02
C LEU A 95 8.76 26.00 14.18
N ASP A 96 8.89 24.95 13.38
CA ASP A 96 10.02 24.75 12.46
C ASP A 96 9.52 24.26 11.10
N SER A 97 9.40 25.19 10.16
CA SER A 97 8.92 24.92 8.80
C SER A 97 9.89 24.08 7.96
N VAL A 98 11.14 23.90 8.39
CA VAL A 98 12.15 23.09 7.69
C VAL A 98 12.34 21.70 8.33
N LEU A 99 11.58 21.36 9.38
CA LEU A 99 11.59 20.04 10.01
C LEU A 99 10.92 18.98 9.11
N MET A 100 11.67 18.45 8.14
CA MET A 100 11.16 17.50 7.15
C MET A 100 10.62 16.19 7.76
N ASP A 101 11.17 15.74 8.89
CA ASP A 101 10.64 14.58 9.63
C ASP A 101 9.17 14.78 10.01
N ALA A 102 8.77 16.00 10.38
CA ALA A 102 7.39 16.30 10.74
C ALA A 102 6.46 16.27 9.53
N TYR A 103 6.91 16.74 8.36
CA TYR A 103 6.15 16.58 7.11
C TYR A 103 6.01 15.10 6.74
N TYR A 104 7.11 14.35 6.78
CA TYR A 104 7.11 12.92 6.47
C TYR A 104 6.19 12.13 7.41
N ASN A 105 6.26 12.39 8.72
CA ASN A 105 5.42 11.73 9.71
C ASN A 105 3.94 12.14 9.60
N ARG A 106 3.66 13.40 9.25
CA ARG A 106 2.30 13.87 8.95
C ARG A 106 1.74 13.22 7.68
N ALA A 107 2.56 13.06 6.64
CA ALA A 107 2.18 12.38 5.41
C ALA A 107 1.73 10.94 5.69
N ASN A 108 2.50 10.21 6.50
CA ASN A 108 2.14 8.85 6.92
C ASN A 108 0.85 8.80 7.73
N ALA A 109 0.65 9.74 8.66
CA ALA A 109 -0.57 9.82 9.45
C ALA A 109 -1.80 10.14 8.60
N ARG A 110 -1.67 11.07 7.64
CA ARG A 110 -2.72 11.41 6.67
C ARG A 110 -3.07 10.23 5.76
N PHE A 111 -2.05 9.52 5.25
CA PHE A 111 -2.24 8.30 4.48
C PHE A 111 -2.99 7.24 5.28
N ALA A 112 -2.60 7.02 6.55
CA ALA A 112 -3.28 6.06 7.44
C ALA A 112 -4.72 6.47 7.80
N SER A 113 -5.06 7.77 7.70
CA SER A 113 -6.41 8.30 7.88
C SER A 113 -7.18 8.53 6.57
N ASP A 114 -6.71 7.98 5.44
CA ASP A 114 -7.32 8.11 4.10
C ASP A 114 -7.33 9.55 3.51
N ASP A 115 -6.59 10.48 4.11
CA ASP A 115 -6.31 11.81 3.55
C ASP A 115 -5.14 11.73 2.56
N LEU A 116 -5.40 11.09 1.42
CA LEU A 116 -4.37 10.83 0.41
C LEU A 116 -3.85 12.11 -0.26
N SER A 117 -4.73 13.10 -0.45
CA SER A 117 -4.35 14.40 -1.03
C SER A 117 -3.43 15.18 -0.10
N GLY A 118 -3.74 15.23 1.21
CA GLY A 118 -2.86 15.85 2.19
C GLY A 118 -1.54 15.09 2.37
N ALA A 119 -1.57 13.75 2.30
CA ALA A 119 -0.36 12.94 2.33
C ALA A 119 0.57 13.24 1.14
N LEU A 120 0.02 13.34 -0.07
CA LEU A 120 0.79 13.74 -1.26
C LEU A 120 1.42 15.13 -1.10
N ALA A 121 0.66 16.10 -0.57
CA ALA A 121 1.17 17.46 -0.37
C ALA A 121 2.42 17.45 0.53
N ASP A 122 2.38 16.69 1.63
CA ASP A 122 3.52 16.57 2.53
C ASP A 122 4.68 15.78 1.90
N TYR A 123 4.43 14.66 1.22
CA TYR A 123 5.49 13.93 0.53
C TYR A 123 6.18 14.76 -0.55
N ASN A 124 5.45 15.64 -1.24
CA ASN A 124 6.02 16.57 -2.22
C ASN A 124 7.00 17.56 -1.59
N VAL A 125 6.76 18.00 -0.36
CA VAL A 125 7.71 18.84 0.38
C VAL A 125 8.98 18.04 0.69
N VAL A 126 8.83 16.81 1.19
CA VAL A 126 9.97 15.96 1.62
C VAL A 126 10.87 15.57 0.43
N VAL A 127 10.29 15.10 -0.68
CA VAL A 127 11.09 14.68 -1.87
C VAL A 127 11.76 15.85 -2.60
N ALA A 128 11.27 17.08 -2.42
CA ALA A 128 11.94 18.26 -2.97
C ALA A 128 13.30 18.50 -2.28
N GLN A 129 13.42 18.14 -1.00
CA GLN A 129 14.65 18.25 -0.21
C GLN A 129 15.51 16.98 -0.28
N TYR A 130 14.90 15.79 -0.24
CA TYR A 130 15.62 14.50 -0.23
C TYR A 130 15.43 13.73 -1.53
N GLN A 131 16.17 14.12 -2.57
CA GLN A 131 16.08 13.52 -3.91
C GLN A 131 16.78 12.17 -4.05
N ASP A 132 17.53 11.75 -3.04
CA ASP A 132 18.27 10.49 -2.93
C ASP A 132 17.57 9.47 -2.01
N SER A 133 16.40 9.81 -1.46
CA SER A 133 15.65 8.91 -0.58
C SER A 133 14.67 8.02 -1.35
N SER A 134 15.11 6.82 -1.72
CA SER A 134 14.27 5.75 -2.30
C SER A 134 12.97 5.54 -1.52
N TYR A 135 13.08 5.56 -0.20
CA TYR A 135 11.97 5.31 0.71
C TYR A 135 10.83 6.32 0.57
N VAL A 136 11.13 7.63 0.50
CA VAL A 136 10.08 8.66 0.37
C VAL A 136 9.42 8.60 -1.01
N PHE A 137 10.19 8.37 -2.08
CA PHE A 137 9.63 8.14 -3.41
C PHE A 137 8.69 6.91 -3.43
N PHE A 138 9.07 5.82 -2.77
CA PHE A 138 8.21 4.64 -2.67
C PHE A 138 6.88 4.94 -1.94
N ARG A 139 6.93 5.73 -0.86
CA ARG A 139 5.71 6.15 -0.13
C ARG A 139 4.81 7.03 -0.98
N ARG A 140 5.39 7.98 -1.72
CA ARG A 140 4.62 8.84 -2.63
C ARG A 140 4.05 8.05 -3.80
N ALA A 141 4.80 7.12 -4.38
CA ALA A 141 4.30 6.18 -5.39
C ALA A 141 3.08 5.40 -4.88
N THR A 142 3.17 4.83 -3.67
CA THR A 142 2.06 4.11 -3.03
C THR A 142 0.82 4.99 -2.88
N THR A 143 1.01 6.27 -2.54
CA THR A 143 -0.07 7.25 -2.42
C THR A 143 -0.69 7.57 -3.80
N TYR A 144 0.14 7.76 -4.83
CA TYR A 144 -0.33 7.90 -6.21
C TYR A 144 -1.09 6.67 -6.70
N MET A 145 -0.66 5.46 -6.33
CA MET A 145 -1.37 4.21 -6.66
C MET A 145 -2.78 4.18 -6.07
N GLN A 146 -2.95 4.58 -4.80
CA GLN A 146 -4.27 4.64 -4.17
C GLN A 146 -5.16 5.73 -4.78
N LEU A 147 -4.57 6.84 -5.20
CA LEU A 147 -5.23 7.90 -5.97
C LEU A 147 -5.40 7.59 -7.46
N LYS A 148 -4.95 6.41 -7.92
CA LYS A 148 -5.03 5.93 -9.31
C LYS A 148 -4.26 6.79 -10.31
N ARG A 149 -3.29 7.56 -9.84
CA ARG A 149 -2.35 8.34 -10.67
C ARG A 149 -1.19 7.43 -11.07
N TYR A 150 -1.48 6.44 -11.91
CA TYR A 150 -0.52 5.36 -12.21
C TYR A 150 0.76 5.85 -12.90
N ASP A 151 0.67 6.82 -13.81
CA ASP A 151 1.86 7.37 -14.46
C ASP A 151 2.79 8.09 -13.46
N ASP A 152 2.23 8.81 -12.49
CA ASP A 152 3.02 9.47 -11.45
C ASP A 152 3.64 8.45 -10.48
N ALA A 153 2.90 7.39 -10.13
CA ALA A 153 3.42 6.29 -9.34
C ALA A 153 4.58 5.56 -10.06
N ILE A 154 4.46 5.33 -11.37
CA ILE A 154 5.51 4.71 -12.19
C ILE A 154 6.76 5.59 -12.18
N LYS A 155 6.64 6.91 -12.36
CA LYS A 155 7.79 7.84 -12.30
C LYS A 155 8.51 7.79 -10.96
N ASP A 156 7.77 7.74 -9.85
CA ASP A 156 8.39 7.62 -8.53
C ASP A 156 9.06 6.26 -8.35
N LEU A 157 8.45 5.16 -8.82
CA LEU A 157 9.07 3.83 -8.78
C LEU A 157 10.31 3.72 -9.69
N ASP A 158 10.33 4.40 -10.83
CA ASP A 158 11.52 4.54 -11.67
C ASP A 158 12.66 5.18 -10.90
N LYS A 159 12.36 6.23 -10.11
CA LYS A 159 13.35 6.87 -9.23
C LYS A 159 13.83 5.93 -8.13
N VAL A 160 12.93 5.17 -7.49
CA VAL A 160 13.30 4.14 -6.51
C VAL A 160 14.25 3.11 -7.12
N ILE A 161 13.91 2.56 -8.28
CA ILE A 161 14.73 1.54 -8.96
C ILE A 161 16.06 2.13 -9.47
N GLY A 162 16.09 3.40 -9.83
CA GLY A 162 17.33 4.10 -10.17
C GLY A 162 18.28 4.25 -8.99
N LEU A 163 17.75 4.45 -7.77
CA LEU A 163 18.54 4.53 -6.53
C LEU A 163 18.88 3.14 -5.98
N GLU A 164 17.94 2.20 -6.07
CA GLU A 164 18.05 0.83 -5.55
C GLU A 164 17.62 -0.18 -6.63
N PRO A 165 18.53 -0.55 -7.55
CA PRO A 165 18.19 -1.42 -8.68
C PRO A 165 17.68 -2.82 -8.30
N ASN A 166 17.92 -3.25 -7.06
CA ASN A 166 17.57 -4.56 -6.53
C ASN A 166 16.44 -4.49 -5.48
N ASN A 167 15.70 -3.38 -5.42
CA ASN A 167 14.50 -3.29 -4.59
C ASN A 167 13.36 -4.10 -5.23
N SER A 168 13.15 -5.32 -4.73
CA SER A 168 12.15 -6.25 -5.26
C SER A 168 10.71 -5.76 -5.10
N ASP A 169 10.41 -5.00 -4.04
CA ASP A 169 9.08 -4.42 -3.83
C ASP A 169 8.78 -3.31 -4.84
N ALA A 170 9.77 -2.48 -5.18
CA ALA A 170 9.64 -1.45 -6.21
C ALA A 170 9.46 -2.05 -7.61
N LEU A 171 10.26 -3.07 -7.94
CA LEU A 171 10.11 -3.82 -9.19
C LEU A 171 8.74 -4.51 -9.28
N GLY A 172 8.31 -5.20 -8.22
CA GLY A 172 7.00 -5.86 -8.18
C GLY A 172 5.84 -4.86 -8.32
N SER A 173 5.94 -3.71 -7.65
CA SER A 173 4.94 -2.64 -7.73
C SER A 173 4.90 -1.99 -9.11
N ARG A 174 6.06 -1.69 -9.71
CA ARG A 174 6.12 -1.10 -11.06
C ARG A 174 5.62 -2.08 -12.09
N GLY A 175 6.00 -3.35 -11.99
CA GLY A 175 5.51 -4.42 -12.85
C GLY A 175 3.98 -4.54 -12.84
N TYR A 176 3.35 -4.45 -11.67
CA TYR A 176 1.88 -4.41 -11.55
C TYR A 176 1.26 -3.18 -12.24
N LEU A 177 1.86 -1.99 -12.07
CA LEU A 177 1.34 -0.78 -12.71
C LEU A 177 1.53 -0.81 -14.23
N LEU A 178 2.67 -1.32 -14.72
CA LEU A 178 2.94 -1.53 -16.14
C LEU A 178 1.92 -2.49 -16.76
N TYR A 179 1.53 -3.55 -16.05
CA TYR A 179 0.42 -4.42 -16.44
C TYR A 179 -0.89 -3.63 -16.57
N LYS A 180 -1.22 -2.77 -15.59
CA LYS A 180 -2.45 -1.94 -15.63
C LYS A 180 -2.48 -0.96 -16.80
N VAL A 181 -1.33 -0.42 -17.20
CA VAL A 181 -1.22 0.44 -18.39
C VAL A 181 -0.86 -0.34 -19.67
N LYS A 182 -1.06 -1.67 -19.67
CA LYS A 182 -0.91 -2.58 -20.83
C LYS A 182 0.50 -2.64 -21.45
N LYS A 183 1.54 -2.32 -20.66
CA LYS A 183 2.96 -2.47 -21.05
C LYS A 183 3.49 -3.83 -20.60
N TYR A 184 2.99 -4.90 -21.23
CA TYR A 184 3.14 -6.27 -20.75
C TYR A 184 4.58 -6.79 -20.76
N GLU A 185 5.39 -6.44 -21.75
CA GLU A 185 6.79 -6.88 -21.85
C GLU A 185 7.63 -6.29 -20.72
N ALA A 186 7.47 -4.98 -20.47
CA ALA A 186 8.16 -4.30 -19.39
C ALA A 186 7.67 -4.80 -18.01
N ALA A 187 6.37 -5.04 -17.86
CA ALA A 187 5.79 -5.63 -16.66
C ALA A 187 6.39 -7.02 -16.36
N ALA A 188 6.46 -7.90 -17.36
CA ALA A 188 7.03 -9.24 -17.21
C ALA A 188 8.49 -9.19 -16.76
N LYS A 189 9.30 -8.30 -17.36
CA LYS A 189 10.71 -8.13 -17.01
C LYS A 189 10.89 -7.72 -15.55
N ASP A 190 10.13 -6.74 -15.08
CA ASP A 190 10.21 -6.27 -13.70
C ASP A 190 9.76 -7.35 -12.71
N LEU A 191 8.66 -8.03 -13.00
CA LEU A 191 8.12 -9.08 -12.12
C LEU A 191 9.05 -10.29 -12.05
N GLN A 192 9.66 -10.68 -13.17
CA GLN A 192 10.68 -11.74 -13.19
C GLN A 192 11.88 -11.36 -12.31
N LYS A 193 12.41 -10.14 -12.46
CA LYS A 193 13.52 -9.66 -11.63
C LYS A 193 13.13 -9.60 -10.15
N ALA A 194 11.92 -9.16 -9.84
CA ALA A 194 11.41 -9.11 -8.46
C ALA A 194 11.36 -10.52 -7.83
N ILE A 195 10.89 -11.53 -8.59
CA ILE A 195 10.84 -12.94 -8.18
C ILE A 195 12.25 -13.52 -7.99
N GLU A 196 13.20 -13.21 -8.88
CA GLU A 196 14.59 -13.64 -8.77
C GLU A 196 15.23 -13.13 -7.47
N LEU A 197 14.98 -11.87 -7.13
CA LEU A 197 15.48 -11.21 -5.91
C LEU A 197 14.76 -11.70 -4.65
N ASN A 198 13.46 -11.95 -4.72
CA ASN A 198 12.67 -12.45 -3.60
C ASN A 198 11.67 -13.54 -4.04
N LYS A 199 12.09 -14.80 -3.88
CA LYS A 199 11.28 -15.97 -4.25
C LYS A 199 10.03 -16.18 -3.39
N ARG A 200 9.82 -15.41 -2.32
CA ARG A 200 8.64 -15.46 -1.44
C ARG A 200 7.62 -14.35 -1.73
N GLN A 201 7.80 -13.59 -2.81
CA GLN A 201 6.87 -12.53 -3.20
C GLN A 201 5.71 -13.11 -4.02
N ASP A 202 4.72 -13.69 -3.33
CA ASP A 202 3.48 -14.26 -3.89
C ASP A 202 2.78 -13.32 -4.89
N LEU A 203 2.64 -12.04 -4.55
CA LEU A 203 2.02 -11.05 -5.43
C LEU A 203 2.77 -10.85 -6.75
N ALA A 204 4.10 -10.97 -6.77
CA ALA A 204 4.84 -10.84 -8.02
C ALA A 204 4.60 -12.04 -8.95
N TYR A 205 4.52 -13.25 -8.39
CA TYR A 205 4.08 -14.43 -9.15
C TYR A 205 2.66 -14.25 -9.68
N ALA A 206 1.73 -13.81 -8.83
CA ALA A 206 0.33 -13.62 -9.23
C ALA A 206 0.19 -12.58 -10.36
N ASN A 207 0.88 -11.44 -10.23
CA ASN A 207 0.89 -10.40 -11.25
C ASN A 207 1.59 -10.85 -12.54
N LEU A 208 2.66 -11.66 -12.46
CA LEU A 208 3.28 -12.25 -13.65
C LEU A 208 2.32 -13.22 -14.34
N GLY A 209 1.53 -13.96 -13.57
CA GLY A 209 0.46 -14.81 -14.10
C GLY A 209 -0.57 -14.02 -14.89
N LEU A 210 -1.02 -12.87 -14.38
CA LEU A 210 -1.91 -11.96 -15.08
C LEU A 210 -1.29 -11.39 -16.37
N VAL A 211 -0.01 -11.01 -16.33
CA VAL A 211 0.72 -10.56 -17.52
C VAL A 211 0.78 -11.67 -18.57
N LYS A 212 1.07 -12.92 -18.17
CA LYS A 212 1.11 -14.07 -19.08
C LYS A 212 -0.24 -14.37 -19.70
N ALA A 213 -1.32 -14.28 -18.92
CA ALA A 213 -2.67 -14.42 -19.44
C ALA A 213 -2.99 -13.34 -20.48
N ALA A 214 -2.63 -12.08 -20.21
CA ALA A 214 -2.80 -10.98 -21.16
C ALA A 214 -1.95 -11.12 -22.44
N GLN A 215 -0.80 -11.78 -22.34
CA GLN A 215 0.04 -12.16 -23.50
C GLN A 215 -0.48 -13.39 -24.25
N GLY A 216 -1.59 -14.02 -23.80
CA GLY A 216 -2.16 -15.23 -24.39
C GLY A 216 -1.47 -16.54 -23.97
N ASP A 217 -0.48 -16.48 -23.08
CA ASP A 217 0.21 -17.66 -22.53
C ASP A 217 -0.53 -18.16 -21.28
N THR A 218 -1.69 -18.78 -21.52
CA THR A 218 -2.56 -19.33 -20.47
C THR A 218 -1.86 -20.38 -19.62
N MET A 219 -0.96 -21.18 -20.22
CA MET A 219 -0.24 -22.21 -19.49
C MET A 219 0.76 -21.62 -18.50
N ALA A 220 1.59 -20.67 -18.95
CA ALA A 220 2.50 -19.98 -18.04
C ALA A 220 1.73 -19.21 -16.97
N ALA A 221 0.57 -18.64 -17.31
CA ALA A 221 -0.28 -17.95 -16.34
C ALA A 221 -0.71 -18.86 -15.18
N PHE A 222 -1.20 -20.07 -15.47
CA PHE A 222 -1.54 -21.05 -14.44
C PHE A 222 -0.32 -21.46 -13.59
N VAL A 223 0.85 -21.64 -14.22
CA VAL A 223 2.08 -21.97 -13.50
C VAL A 223 2.43 -20.88 -12.46
N GLN A 224 2.39 -19.60 -12.85
CA GLN A 224 2.74 -18.52 -11.91
C GLN A 224 1.69 -18.36 -10.80
N LEU A 225 0.39 -18.44 -11.13
CA LEU A 225 -0.69 -18.39 -10.13
C LEU A 225 -0.63 -19.59 -9.17
N GLY A 226 -0.22 -20.76 -9.65
CA GLY A 226 0.06 -21.94 -8.82
C GLY A 226 1.18 -21.69 -7.82
N LYS A 227 2.34 -21.20 -8.28
CA LYS A 227 3.46 -20.83 -7.40
C LYS A 227 3.09 -19.78 -6.36
N ALA A 228 2.30 -18.78 -6.75
CA ALA A 228 1.82 -17.76 -5.83
C ALA A 228 0.99 -18.38 -4.68
N LEU A 229 0.13 -19.37 -4.99
CA LEU A 229 -0.65 -20.10 -4.00
C LEU A 229 0.16 -21.15 -3.21
N GLU A 230 1.28 -21.64 -3.71
CA GLU A 230 2.20 -22.45 -2.89
C GLU A 230 2.84 -21.62 -1.76
N ILE A 231 3.09 -20.33 -2.02
CA ILE A 231 3.65 -19.39 -1.03
C ILE A 231 2.56 -18.92 -0.07
N ASN A 232 1.40 -18.53 -0.60
CA ASN A 232 0.27 -18.03 0.17
C ASN A 232 -1.03 -18.71 -0.26
N VAL A 233 -1.30 -19.85 0.39
CA VAL A 233 -2.35 -20.82 0.02
C VAL A 233 -3.75 -20.23 0.01
N VAL A 234 -4.02 -19.21 0.83
CA VAL A 234 -5.36 -18.66 1.01
C VAL A 234 -5.35 -17.15 0.84
N GLU A 235 -5.06 -16.73 -0.40
CA GLU A 235 -5.18 -15.34 -0.82
C GLU A 235 -6.32 -15.17 -1.82
N ALA A 236 -7.40 -14.53 -1.38
CA ALA A 236 -8.61 -14.35 -2.19
C ALA A 236 -8.37 -13.57 -3.50
N TYR A 237 -7.33 -12.72 -3.54
CA TYR A 237 -6.87 -12.07 -4.77
C TYR A 237 -6.34 -13.11 -5.79
N ILE A 238 -5.43 -13.99 -5.38
CA ILE A 238 -4.81 -14.97 -6.28
C ILE A 238 -5.83 -16.03 -6.70
N LEU A 239 -6.62 -16.55 -5.76
CA LEU A 239 -7.70 -17.50 -6.05
C LEU A 239 -8.72 -16.90 -7.02
N GLY A 240 -9.15 -15.65 -6.82
CA GLY A 240 -10.05 -14.96 -7.74
C GLY A 240 -9.47 -14.82 -9.16
N ASN A 241 -8.19 -14.46 -9.28
CA ASN A 241 -7.52 -14.37 -10.59
C ASN A 241 -7.40 -15.75 -11.28
N ARG A 242 -7.07 -16.81 -10.54
CA ARG A 242 -7.00 -18.16 -11.11
C ARG A 242 -8.37 -18.72 -11.47
N ALA A 243 -9.38 -18.45 -10.67
CA ALA A 243 -10.77 -18.77 -10.97
C ALA A 243 -11.26 -18.09 -12.25
N TRP A 244 -10.94 -16.80 -12.43
CA TRP A 244 -11.23 -16.07 -13.65
C TRP A 244 -10.58 -16.74 -14.87
N LEU A 245 -9.28 -17.08 -14.77
CA LEU A 245 -8.56 -17.75 -15.85
C LEU A 245 -9.15 -19.13 -16.17
N TYR A 246 -9.54 -19.91 -15.16
CA TYR A 246 -10.26 -21.18 -15.35
C TYR A 246 -11.62 -20.98 -16.04
N ALA A 247 -12.40 -19.97 -15.65
CA ALA A 247 -13.68 -19.67 -16.28
C ALA A 247 -13.50 -19.30 -17.75
N GLU A 248 -12.50 -18.45 -18.06
CA GLU A 248 -12.18 -18.10 -19.45
C GLU A 248 -11.77 -19.29 -20.29
N SER A 249 -11.00 -20.21 -19.69
CA SER A 249 -10.56 -21.46 -20.30
C SER A 249 -11.63 -22.57 -20.29
N ASN A 250 -12.89 -22.24 -19.96
CA ASN A 250 -14.03 -23.17 -19.85
C ASN A 250 -13.83 -24.35 -18.87
N GLN A 251 -12.89 -24.23 -17.93
CA GLN A 251 -12.64 -25.19 -16.85
C GLN A 251 -13.53 -24.84 -15.64
N LEU A 252 -14.85 -24.91 -15.84
CA LEU A 252 -15.83 -24.34 -14.92
C LEU A 252 -15.80 -24.98 -13.52
N ASP A 253 -15.53 -26.29 -13.41
CA ASP A 253 -15.47 -26.98 -12.11
C ASP A 253 -14.30 -26.50 -11.25
N LYS A 254 -13.13 -26.28 -11.87
CA LYS A 254 -11.95 -25.73 -11.19
C LYS A 254 -12.17 -24.26 -10.81
N SER A 255 -12.81 -23.50 -11.71
CA SER A 255 -13.19 -22.12 -11.43
C SER A 255 -14.09 -22.00 -10.21
N TRP A 256 -15.15 -22.83 -10.15
CA TRP A 256 -16.08 -22.83 -9.01
C TRP A 256 -15.38 -23.16 -7.70
N LYS A 257 -14.48 -24.15 -7.69
CA LYS A 257 -13.71 -24.51 -6.50
C LYS A 257 -12.86 -23.34 -5.97
N ASP A 258 -12.15 -22.63 -6.84
CA ASP A 258 -11.35 -21.47 -6.44
C ASP A 258 -12.23 -20.29 -5.99
N ILE A 259 -13.40 -20.09 -6.61
CA ILE A 259 -14.39 -19.07 -6.19
C ILE A 259 -14.89 -19.34 -4.78
N GLU A 260 -15.29 -20.58 -4.48
CA GLU A 260 -15.79 -20.96 -3.16
C GLU A 260 -14.73 -20.76 -2.08
N GLU A 261 -13.50 -21.21 -2.34
CA GLU A 261 -12.39 -21.04 -1.40
C GLU A 261 -12.07 -19.56 -1.17
N ALA A 262 -12.06 -18.75 -2.24
CA ALA A 262 -11.80 -17.31 -2.13
C ALA A 262 -12.87 -16.59 -1.30
N LEU A 263 -14.16 -16.86 -1.56
CA LEU A 263 -15.27 -16.21 -0.86
C LEU A 263 -15.47 -16.74 0.57
N LYS A 264 -15.06 -17.98 0.85
CA LYS A 264 -15.01 -18.53 2.21
C LYS A 264 -13.98 -17.78 3.07
N TYR A 265 -12.83 -17.42 2.50
CA TYR A 265 -11.78 -16.69 3.23
C TYR A 265 -12.03 -15.17 3.31
N ASP A 266 -12.50 -14.58 2.21
CA ASP A 266 -12.82 -13.16 2.13
C ASP A 266 -14.12 -12.95 1.35
N ASP A 267 -15.22 -12.83 2.10
CA ASP A 267 -16.57 -12.58 1.58
C ASP A 267 -16.73 -11.19 0.93
N LYS A 268 -15.71 -10.34 1.03
CA LYS A 268 -15.60 -9.01 0.43
C LYS A 268 -14.56 -8.95 -0.70
N SER A 269 -14.08 -10.09 -1.19
CA SER A 269 -13.17 -10.14 -2.34
C SER A 269 -13.89 -9.77 -3.64
N GLY A 270 -13.65 -8.56 -4.15
CA GLY A 270 -14.20 -8.13 -5.44
C GLY A 270 -13.71 -8.98 -6.62
N TRP A 271 -12.47 -9.48 -6.57
CA TRP A 271 -11.95 -10.41 -7.60
C TRP A 271 -12.66 -11.76 -7.61
N ALA A 272 -13.05 -12.27 -6.44
CA ALA A 272 -13.81 -13.52 -6.38
C ALA A 272 -15.23 -13.36 -6.95
N TYR A 273 -15.91 -12.24 -6.65
CA TYR A 273 -17.20 -11.92 -7.30
C TYR A 273 -17.03 -11.70 -8.80
N PHE A 274 -15.96 -11.05 -9.24
CA PHE A 274 -15.67 -10.89 -10.66
C PHE A 274 -15.54 -12.25 -11.37
N ALA A 275 -14.71 -13.14 -10.83
CA ALA A 275 -14.54 -14.48 -11.36
C ALA A 275 -15.86 -15.28 -11.39
N ARG A 276 -16.69 -15.15 -10.35
CA ARG A 276 -18.01 -15.79 -10.29
C ARG A 276 -18.99 -15.22 -11.31
N GLY A 277 -18.94 -13.92 -11.57
CA GLY A 277 -19.68 -13.29 -12.65
C GLY A 277 -19.28 -13.85 -14.02
N VAL A 278 -17.97 -13.99 -14.29
CA VAL A 278 -17.47 -14.62 -15.53
C VAL A 278 -17.89 -16.09 -15.63
N TYR A 279 -17.85 -16.84 -14.52
CA TYR A 279 -18.37 -18.21 -14.45
C TYR A 279 -19.86 -18.27 -14.84
N TYR A 280 -20.71 -17.41 -14.26
CA TYR A 280 -22.13 -17.39 -14.58
C TYR A 280 -22.39 -16.97 -16.03
N LEU A 281 -21.59 -16.06 -16.57
CA LEU A 281 -21.66 -15.68 -17.97
C LEU A 281 -21.39 -16.87 -18.90
N LYS A 282 -20.37 -17.69 -18.61
CA LYS A 282 -20.06 -18.92 -19.38
C LYS A 282 -21.16 -19.98 -19.26
N LYS A 283 -21.90 -20.00 -18.15
CA LYS A 283 -23.09 -20.85 -17.95
C LYS A 283 -24.37 -20.31 -18.60
N GLY A 284 -24.33 -19.14 -19.24
CA GLY A 284 -25.52 -18.48 -19.82
C GLY A 284 -26.43 -17.80 -18.80
N ALA A 285 -26.03 -17.70 -17.53
CA ALA A 285 -26.80 -17.06 -16.47
C ALA A 285 -26.49 -15.55 -16.39
N ALA A 286 -26.85 -14.81 -17.44
CA ALA A 286 -26.46 -13.41 -17.63
C ALA A 286 -26.87 -12.47 -16.48
N GLN A 287 -28.08 -12.62 -15.93
CA GLN A 287 -28.51 -11.79 -14.79
C GLN A 287 -27.65 -12.02 -13.55
N LYS A 288 -27.35 -13.28 -13.20
CA LYS A 288 -26.47 -13.61 -12.06
C LYS A 288 -25.06 -13.06 -12.28
N ALA A 289 -24.59 -13.07 -13.52
CA ALA A 289 -23.30 -12.47 -13.86
C ALA A 289 -23.29 -10.96 -13.59
N LEU A 290 -24.32 -10.23 -14.01
CA LEU A 290 -24.45 -8.79 -13.78
C LEU A 290 -24.54 -8.44 -12.29
N ASP A 291 -25.26 -9.22 -11.49
CA ASP A 291 -25.36 -9.01 -10.04
C ASP A 291 -23.98 -9.13 -9.36
N ASP A 292 -23.20 -10.13 -9.78
CA ASP A 292 -21.84 -10.35 -9.29
C ASP A 292 -20.87 -9.26 -9.77
N PHE A 293 -20.97 -8.80 -11.03
CA PHE A 293 -20.16 -7.69 -11.53
C PHE A 293 -20.45 -6.38 -10.80
N ALA A 294 -21.71 -6.10 -10.48
CA ALA A 294 -22.10 -4.94 -9.67
C ALA A 294 -21.51 -5.02 -8.26
N LYS A 295 -21.54 -6.21 -7.64
CA LYS A 295 -20.91 -6.45 -6.34
C LYS A 295 -19.39 -6.30 -6.39
N ALA A 296 -18.76 -6.84 -7.44
CA ALA A 296 -17.34 -6.75 -7.70
C ALA A 296 -16.88 -5.29 -7.83
N ARG A 297 -17.62 -4.46 -8.59
CA ARG A 297 -17.38 -3.01 -8.72
C ARG A 297 -17.43 -2.28 -7.38
N LYS A 298 -18.41 -2.61 -6.53
CA LYS A 298 -18.57 -1.97 -5.22
C LYS A 298 -17.40 -2.30 -4.29
N LEU A 299 -16.92 -3.53 -4.34
CA LEU A 299 -15.86 -4.04 -3.45
C LEU A 299 -14.45 -3.75 -3.95
N THR A 300 -14.27 -3.64 -5.27
CA THR A 300 -12.98 -3.34 -5.90
C THR A 300 -13.20 -2.29 -6.96
N LYS A 301 -12.77 -1.06 -6.65
CA LYS A 301 -13.06 0.12 -7.47
C LYS A 301 -12.46 0.07 -8.89
N HIS A 302 -11.58 -0.90 -9.21
CA HIS A 302 -11.13 -1.20 -10.59
C HIS A 302 -10.74 -2.66 -10.78
N LEU A 303 -11.58 -3.38 -11.52
CA LEU A 303 -11.29 -4.68 -12.08
C LEU A 303 -11.03 -4.49 -13.57
N THR A 304 -9.87 -4.93 -14.04
CA THR A 304 -9.53 -4.84 -15.47
C THR A 304 -10.58 -5.63 -16.27
N ASP A 305 -11.02 -5.08 -17.39
CA ASP A 305 -11.99 -5.70 -18.32
C ASP A 305 -13.41 -5.94 -17.80
N LEU A 306 -13.76 -5.49 -16.57
CA LEU A 306 -15.10 -5.64 -16.00
C LEU A 306 -16.22 -5.10 -16.91
N GLU A 307 -16.02 -3.90 -17.47
CA GLU A 307 -16.99 -3.26 -18.37
C GLU A 307 -17.23 -4.08 -19.64
N ALA A 308 -16.20 -4.73 -20.17
CA ALA A 308 -16.32 -5.60 -21.34
C ALA A 308 -17.17 -6.84 -21.02
N TYR A 309 -17.02 -7.41 -19.83
CA TYR A 309 -17.85 -8.53 -19.37
C TYR A 309 -19.30 -8.16 -19.11
N GLU A 310 -19.54 -6.99 -18.51
CA GLU A 310 -20.90 -6.49 -18.32
C GLU A 310 -21.61 -6.24 -19.65
N THR A 311 -20.91 -5.66 -20.61
CA THR A 311 -21.44 -5.44 -21.96
C THR A 311 -21.84 -6.77 -22.60
N LYS A 312 -21.00 -7.81 -22.48
CA LYS A 312 -21.32 -9.17 -22.95
C LYS A 312 -22.54 -9.75 -22.25
N ALA A 313 -22.64 -9.60 -20.92
CA ALA A 313 -23.76 -10.11 -20.15
C ALA A 313 -25.08 -9.39 -20.50
N GLN A 314 -25.05 -8.06 -20.66
CA GLN A 314 -26.21 -7.27 -21.09
C GLN A 314 -26.70 -7.67 -22.49
N ALA A 315 -25.77 -7.99 -23.41
CA ALA A 315 -26.13 -8.41 -24.76
C ALA A 315 -26.89 -9.75 -24.80
N LEU A 316 -26.66 -10.66 -23.83
CA LEU A 316 -27.37 -11.94 -23.74
C LEU A 316 -28.79 -11.82 -23.15
N LEU A 317 -29.16 -10.66 -22.63
CA LEU A 317 -30.50 -10.39 -22.08
C LEU A 317 -31.42 -9.65 -23.07
N LYS A 318 -30.90 -9.27 -24.24
CA LYS A 318 -31.65 -8.64 -25.34
C LYS A 318 -32.10 -9.71 -26.33
#